data_AF-A0A3R7C533-F1
#
_entry.id   AF-A0A3R7C533-F1
#
_cell.length_a   1.000
_cell.length_b   1.000
_cell.length_c   1.000
_cell.angle_alpha   90.00
_cell.angle_beta   90.00
_cell.angle_gamma   90.00
#
_symmetry.space_group_name_H-M   'P 1'
#
loop_
_entity.id
_entity.type
_entity.pdbx_description
1 polymer ?
#
loop_
_entity_poly.entity_id
_entity_poly.type
_entity_poly.pdbx_seq_one_letter_code
_entity_poly.pdbx_strand_id
1 'polypeptide(L)'
;MEKEFPAGTRFGSITYSSVSSMLKTILYAGFITWKGNLYPGKHEAIIPYETFQKVQSIMKRRRIDDPQRLSSFQHTTILGGIVFCGYCGARYFCKNNSASKKQHIVQKYYTCYSRGKSNKNMIRDPNCRNKSWNVKKLDAVILEEISKLNLSRDFASYENAPDNSERIASITSALSATDKKLEKLIDLYTSDTIPVQILNERVAKLNAEKETLESELDTLQNAPVPDLSTEKANEILDGFQAVLDSNDHDLLRNFIRSLIDSIIIRGEDIEIHWKFTVF
;
A
#
# COMPACT_ATOMS: atom_id res chain seq x y z
N MET A 1 28.49 -51.65 -16.07
CA MET A 1 28.01 -50.29 -16.40
C MET A 1 28.15 -49.44 -15.15
N GLU A 2 29.28 -48.76 -15.05
CA GLU A 2 29.50 -47.71 -14.06
C GLU A 2 28.44 -46.64 -14.25
N LYS A 3 27.75 -46.25 -13.17
CA LYS A 3 26.84 -45.11 -13.21
C LYS A 3 27.70 -43.85 -13.22
N GLU A 4 27.92 -43.28 -14.41
CA GLU A 4 28.80 -42.13 -14.64
C GLU A 4 28.37 -40.82 -13.94
N PHE A 5 27.21 -40.76 -13.29
CA PHE A 5 26.86 -39.65 -12.42
C PHE A 5 26.04 -40.16 -11.23
N PRO A 6 26.35 -39.77 -9.98
CA PRO A 6 25.50 -40.12 -8.86
C PRO A 6 24.14 -39.49 -9.12
N ALA A 7 23.14 -40.37 -9.19
CA ALA A 7 21.74 -40.02 -9.17
C ALA A 7 21.53 -38.87 -8.18
N GLY A 8 20.75 -37.86 -8.60
CA GLY A 8 20.38 -36.73 -7.76
C GLY A 8 20.08 -37.18 -6.34
N THR A 9 20.48 -36.35 -5.37
CA THR A 9 20.25 -36.51 -3.93
C THR A 9 19.02 -37.37 -3.62
N ARG A 10 19.05 -38.17 -2.55
CA ARG A 10 18.01 -39.07 -1.98
C ARG A 10 16.50 -38.71 -2.16
N PHE A 11 16.17 -37.51 -2.66
CA PHE A 11 14.86 -36.90 -2.88
C PHE A 11 14.52 -36.42 -4.32
N GLY A 12 15.18 -36.90 -5.38
CA GLY A 12 14.74 -36.64 -6.77
C GLY A 12 15.45 -35.50 -7.51
N SER A 13 14.74 -34.80 -8.42
CA SER A 13 15.30 -33.75 -9.29
C SER A 13 15.80 -32.54 -8.51
N ILE A 14 16.83 -31.87 -9.05
CA ILE A 14 17.38 -30.65 -8.43
C ILE A 14 16.35 -29.52 -8.57
N THR A 15 15.71 -29.16 -7.47
CA THR A 15 14.75 -28.06 -7.40
C THR A 15 15.45 -26.75 -7.02
N TYR A 16 14.77 -25.62 -7.28
CA TYR A 16 15.26 -24.29 -6.92
C TYR A 16 15.65 -24.16 -5.44
N SER A 17 14.85 -24.75 -4.53
CA SER A 17 15.12 -24.73 -3.09
C SER A 17 16.40 -25.49 -2.72
N SER A 18 16.67 -26.61 -3.39
CA SER A 18 17.91 -27.38 -3.21
C SER A 18 19.13 -26.56 -3.62
N VAL A 19 19.09 -25.93 -4.80
CA VAL A 19 20.18 -25.06 -5.26
C VAL A 19 20.38 -23.86 -4.32
N SER A 20 19.29 -23.21 -3.91
CA SER A 20 19.34 -22.09 -2.96
C SER A 20 19.96 -22.49 -1.62
N SER A 21 19.66 -23.69 -1.14
CA SER A 21 20.23 -24.23 0.10
C SER A 21 21.71 -24.57 -0.05
N MET A 22 22.10 -25.14 -1.19
CA MET A 22 23.51 -25.40 -1.50
C MET A 22 24.33 -24.10 -1.48
N LEU A 23 23.84 -23.04 -2.13
CA LEU A 23 24.53 -21.75 -2.19
C LEU A 23 24.66 -21.06 -0.82
N LYS A 24 23.78 -21.34 0.15
CA LYS A 24 23.83 -20.77 1.52
C LYS A 24 24.65 -21.59 2.50
N THR A 25 24.99 -22.82 2.15
CA THR A 25 25.66 -23.74 3.08
C THR A 25 27.14 -23.40 3.19
N ILE A 26 27.53 -22.80 4.32
CA ILE A 26 28.91 -22.36 4.58
C ILE A 26 29.90 -23.52 4.74
N LEU A 27 29.40 -24.75 4.89
CA LEU A 27 30.20 -25.96 4.96
C LEU A 27 31.08 -26.12 3.71
N TYR A 28 30.61 -25.72 2.53
CA TYR A 28 31.43 -25.79 1.31
C TYR A 28 32.63 -24.84 1.33
N ALA A 29 32.61 -23.82 2.19
CA ALA A 29 33.73 -22.91 2.40
C ALA A 29 34.66 -23.35 3.55
N GLY A 30 34.46 -24.54 4.12
CA GLY A 30 35.32 -25.08 5.19
C GLY A 30 34.95 -24.64 6.61
N PHE A 31 33.76 -24.07 6.83
CA PHE A 31 33.33 -23.64 8.18
C PHE A 31 32.07 -24.33 8.66
N ILE A 32 31.86 -24.36 9.97
CA ILE A 32 30.70 -24.95 10.63
C ILE A 32 30.10 -23.91 11.59
N THR A 33 28.77 -23.85 11.66
CA THR A 33 28.06 -23.00 12.62
C THR A 33 27.63 -23.81 13.84
N TRP A 34 27.97 -23.30 15.04
CA TRP A 34 27.55 -23.91 16.31
C TRP A 34 27.12 -22.83 17.29
N LYS A 35 25.90 -22.95 17.84
CA LYS A 35 25.27 -21.96 18.73
C LYS A 35 25.37 -20.50 18.22
N GLY A 36 25.22 -20.31 16.90
CA GLY A 36 25.28 -18.99 16.26
C GLY A 36 26.69 -18.47 15.96
N ASN A 37 27.75 -19.15 16.42
CA ASN A 37 29.14 -18.79 16.14
C ASN A 37 29.72 -19.63 14.99
N LEU A 38 30.66 -19.04 14.26
CA LEU A 38 31.34 -19.67 13.13
C LEU A 38 32.68 -20.26 13.59
N TYR A 39 32.95 -21.51 13.22
CA TYR A 39 34.19 -22.22 13.55
C TYR A 39 34.82 -22.83 12.28
N PRO A 40 36.16 -22.90 12.21
CA PRO A 40 36.83 -23.63 11.14
C PRO A 40 36.51 -25.12 11.24
N GLY A 41 36.05 -25.70 10.14
CA GLY A 41 35.83 -27.13 10.00
C GLY A 41 37.14 -27.89 9.81
N LYS A 42 37.11 -29.21 10.04
CA LYS A 42 38.25 -30.10 9.80
C LYS A 42 38.29 -30.66 8.37
N HIS A 43 37.25 -30.43 7.58
CA HIS A 43 37.12 -30.93 6.21
C HIS A 43 37.72 -29.96 5.21
N GLU A 44 38.12 -30.49 4.06
CA GLU A 44 38.63 -29.69 2.95
C GLU A 44 37.51 -28.81 2.36
N ALA A 45 37.83 -27.54 2.13
CA ALA A 45 36.90 -26.60 1.52
C ALA A 45 36.77 -26.87 0.02
N ILE A 46 35.54 -26.96 -0.49
CA ILE A 46 35.27 -27.11 -1.92
C ILE A 46 35.42 -25.77 -2.64
N ILE A 47 35.06 -24.67 -1.96
CA ILE A 47 35.17 -23.31 -2.48
C ILE A 47 35.93 -22.40 -1.51
N PRO A 48 36.66 -21.38 -2.00
CA PRO A 48 37.24 -20.36 -1.14
C PRO A 48 36.16 -19.56 -0.39
N TYR A 49 36.48 -19.13 0.83
CA TYR A 49 35.59 -18.33 1.67
C TYR A 49 35.19 -17.00 1.01
N GLU A 50 36.11 -16.36 0.29
CA GLU A 50 35.84 -15.13 -0.45
C GLU A 50 34.76 -15.32 -1.53
N THR A 51 34.80 -16.44 -2.24
CA THR A 51 33.82 -16.79 -3.27
C THR A 51 32.44 -16.99 -2.64
N PHE A 52 32.37 -17.67 -1.49
CA PHE A 52 31.14 -17.82 -0.73
C PHE A 52 30.57 -16.46 -0.31
N GLN A 53 31.40 -15.55 0.21
CA GLN A 53 30.97 -14.20 0.59
C GLN A 53 30.42 -13.39 -0.60
N LYS A 54 31.09 -13.45 -1.76
CA LYS A 54 30.61 -12.81 -3.01
C LYS A 54 29.24 -13.34 -3.43
N VAL A 55 29.00 -14.65 -3.32
CA VAL A 55 27.69 -15.23 -3.60
C VAL A 55 26.63 -14.74 -2.61
N GLN A 56 26.94 -14.70 -1.31
CA GLN A 56 26.00 -14.19 -0.30
C GLN A 56 25.66 -12.71 -0.52
N SER A 57 26.63 -11.88 -0.93
CA SER A 57 26.37 -10.47 -1.22
C SER A 57 25.47 -10.29 -2.44
N ILE A 58 25.66 -11.09 -3.50
CA ILE A 58 24.77 -11.11 -4.68
C ILE A 58 23.36 -11.57 -4.28
N MET A 59 23.23 -12.61 -3.46
CA MET A 59 21.93 -13.10 -2.99
C MET A 59 21.22 -12.07 -2.11
N LYS A 60 21.95 -11.39 -1.23
CA LYS A 60 21.40 -10.33 -0.37
C LYS A 60 20.95 -9.12 -1.20
N ARG A 61 21.76 -8.70 -2.17
CA ARG A 61 21.45 -7.61 -3.12
C ARG A 61 20.21 -7.94 -3.96
N ARG A 62 20.14 -9.13 -4.56
CA ARG A 62 18.94 -9.59 -5.29
C ARG A 62 17.68 -9.66 -4.43
N ARG A 63 17.82 -9.84 -3.11
CA ARG A 63 16.68 -9.80 -2.16
C ARG A 63 16.24 -8.38 -1.80
N ILE A 64 17.15 -7.40 -1.86
CA ILE A 64 16.90 -5.99 -1.50
C ILE A 64 16.42 -5.20 -2.72
N ASP A 65 17.07 -5.38 -3.88
CA ASP A 65 16.81 -4.61 -5.10
C ASP A 65 15.57 -5.11 -5.86
N ASP A 66 15.11 -6.33 -5.55
CA ASP A 66 13.92 -6.95 -6.14
C ASP A 66 13.00 -7.50 -5.03
N PRO A 67 12.37 -6.62 -4.23
CA PRO A 67 11.40 -7.03 -3.22
C PRO A 67 10.13 -7.64 -3.85
N GLN A 68 9.97 -7.54 -5.17
CA GLN A 68 8.81 -8.04 -5.92
C GLN A 68 8.91 -9.53 -6.26
N ARG A 69 10.11 -10.15 -6.26
CA ARG A 69 10.27 -11.59 -6.55
C ARG A 69 10.00 -12.54 -5.39
N LEU A 70 9.67 -12.02 -4.20
CA LEU A 70 9.13 -12.85 -3.10
C LEU A 70 7.62 -13.04 -3.22
N SER A 71 7.17 -13.56 -4.36
CA SER A 71 5.91 -14.27 -4.42
C SER A 71 5.70 -14.95 -5.78
N SER A 72 5.41 -16.24 -5.75
CA SER A 72 4.59 -16.88 -6.79
C SER A 72 3.19 -16.24 -6.92
N PHE A 73 2.89 -15.23 -6.10
CA PHE A 73 1.83 -14.24 -6.23
C PHE A 73 2.37 -12.98 -6.93
N GLN A 74 2.89 -13.10 -8.16
CA GLN A 74 2.87 -11.94 -9.06
C GLN A 74 1.47 -11.35 -8.96
N HIS A 75 1.35 -10.05 -8.68
CA HIS A 75 0.05 -9.40 -8.80
C HIS A 75 -0.43 -9.71 -10.21
N THR A 76 -1.48 -10.52 -10.36
CA THR A 76 -1.88 -11.02 -11.69
C THR A 76 -2.76 -10.02 -12.45
N THR A 77 -2.94 -8.82 -11.87
CA THR A 77 -3.97 -7.86 -12.28
C THR A 77 -3.45 -6.44 -12.18
N ILE A 78 -3.88 -5.58 -13.08
CA ILE A 78 -3.40 -4.22 -13.24
C ILE A 78 -3.71 -3.38 -11.99
N LEU A 79 -4.93 -3.45 -11.48
CA LEU A 79 -5.40 -2.66 -10.32
C LEU A 79 -5.09 -3.31 -8.95
N GLY A 80 -4.16 -4.26 -8.93
CA GLY A 80 -3.80 -4.98 -7.71
C GLY A 80 -3.21 -4.05 -6.64
N GLY A 81 -3.83 -4.00 -5.45
CA GLY A 81 -3.31 -3.31 -4.27
C GLY A 81 -3.79 -1.87 -4.07
N ILE A 82 -4.41 -1.25 -5.09
CA ILE A 82 -4.92 0.13 -5.04
C ILE A 82 -6.45 0.22 -4.92
N VAL A 83 -7.16 -0.91 -4.97
CA VAL A 83 -8.64 -0.94 -4.90
C VAL A 83 -9.12 -1.24 -3.48
N PHE A 84 -10.04 -0.41 -2.99
CA PHE A 84 -10.58 -0.43 -1.64
C PHE A 84 -12.11 -0.46 -1.63
N CYS A 85 -12.68 -1.00 -0.56
CA CYS A 85 -14.11 -1.05 -0.33
C CYS A 85 -14.60 0.21 0.40
N GLY A 86 -15.47 1.01 -0.21
CA GLY A 86 -16.02 2.21 0.43
C GLY A 86 -16.93 1.93 1.63
N TYR A 87 -17.49 0.72 1.75
CA TYR A 87 -18.33 0.35 2.91
C TYR A 87 -17.56 -0.12 4.15
N CYS A 88 -16.49 -0.90 3.98
CA CYS A 88 -15.76 -1.50 5.12
C CYS A 88 -14.28 -1.12 5.20
N GLY A 89 -13.77 -0.34 4.25
CA GLY A 89 -12.36 0.06 4.18
C GLY A 89 -11.37 -1.07 3.86
N ALA A 90 -11.82 -2.32 3.71
CA ALA A 90 -10.94 -3.43 3.35
C ALA A 90 -10.49 -3.33 1.89
N ARG A 91 -9.30 -3.87 1.61
CA ARG A 91 -8.77 -3.96 0.24
C ARG A 91 -9.53 -5.00 -0.59
N TYR A 92 -9.46 -4.83 -1.90
CA TYR A 92 -9.86 -5.86 -2.86
C TYR A 92 -8.69 -6.77 -3.21
N PHE A 93 -9.00 -8.02 -3.53
CA PHE A 93 -8.05 -9.00 -4.06
C PHE A 93 -8.61 -9.66 -5.31
N CYS A 94 -7.72 -10.16 -6.16
CA CYS A 94 -8.12 -10.93 -7.32
C CYS A 94 -8.47 -12.37 -6.89
N LYS A 95 -9.72 -12.75 -7.10
CA LYS A 95 -10.21 -14.12 -6.93
C LYS A 95 -10.42 -14.76 -8.30
N ASN A 96 -9.91 -15.97 -8.46
CA ASN A 96 -10.18 -16.82 -9.62
C ASN A 96 -11.46 -17.64 -9.36
N ASN A 97 -12.40 -17.58 -10.29
CA ASN A 97 -13.62 -18.38 -10.30
C ASN A 97 -13.63 -19.24 -11.57
N SER A 98 -13.85 -20.54 -11.43
CA SER A 98 -14.02 -21.43 -12.60
C SER A 98 -15.40 -21.18 -13.21
N ALA A 99 -15.43 -20.68 -14.44
CA ALA A 99 -16.67 -20.45 -15.19
C ALA A 99 -17.23 -21.76 -15.78
N SER A 100 -16.35 -22.68 -16.20
CA SER A 100 -16.74 -24.02 -16.65
C SER A 100 -15.68 -25.04 -16.23
N LYS A 101 -16.09 -26.08 -15.49
CA LYS A 101 -15.18 -27.17 -15.08
C LYS A 101 -14.77 -28.05 -16.26
N LYS A 102 -15.66 -28.26 -17.25
CA LYS A 102 -15.39 -29.11 -18.43
C LYS A 102 -14.41 -28.47 -19.41
N GLN A 103 -14.46 -27.15 -19.56
CA GLN A 103 -13.63 -26.41 -20.52
C GLN A 103 -12.44 -25.70 -19.86
N HIS A 104 -12.24 -25.89 -18.55
CA HIS A 104 -11.19 -25.23 -17.76
C HIS A 104 -11.13 -23.69 -17.90
N ILE A 105 -12.27 -23.05 -18.14
CA ILE A 105 -12.34 -21.59 -18.28
C ILE A 105 -12.33 -20.94 -16.90
N VAL A 106 -11.32 -20.11 -16.64
CA VAL A 106 -11.16 -19.36 -15.38
C VAL A 106 -11.43 -17.87 -15.62
N GLN A 107 -12.31 -17.30 -14.80
CA GLN A 107 -12.64 -15.88 -14.79
C GLN A 107 -12.08 -15.23 -13.53
N LYS A 108 -11.55 -14.02 -13.68
CA LYS A 108 -10.95 -13.26 -12.57
C LYS A 108 -11.90 -12.17 -12.09
N TYR A 109 -12.01 -12.02 -10.78
CA TYR A 109 -12.85 -11.00 -10.14
C TYR A 109 -12.09 -10.27 -9.04
N TYR A 110 -12.19 -8.95 -9.02
CA TYR A 110 -11.84 -8.15 -7.84
C TYR A 110 -12.93 -8.35 -6.78
N THR A 111 -12.55 -8.86 -5.61
CA THR A 111 -13.46 -9.10 -4.49
C THR A 111 -12.87 -8.52 -3.21
N CYS A 112 -13.69 -7.83 -2.42
CA CYS A 112 -13.31 -7.32 -1.11
C CYS A 112 -12.85 -8.47 -0.17
N TYR A 113 -11.74 -8.29 0.55
CA TYR A 113 -11.24 -9.30 1.52
C TYR A 113 -12.28 -9.67 2.59
N SER A 114 -13.01 -8.67 3.09
CA SER A 114 -14.10 -8.84 4.05
C SER A 114 -15.21 -9.77 3.54
N ARG A 115 -15.58 -9.63 2.26
CA ARG A 115 -16.61 -10.47 1.61
C ARG A 115 -16.07 -11.85 1.23
N GLY A 116 -14.86 -11.90 0.69
CA GLY A 116 -14.24 -13.14 0.21
C GLY A 116 -13.75 -14.05 1.34
N LYS A 117 -13.52 -13.50 2.55
CA LYS A 117 -13.05 -14.18 3.75
C LYS A 117 -11.80 -15.06 3.52
N SER A 118 -10.98 -14.70 2.54
CA SER A 118 -9.81 -15.46 2.10
C SER A 118 -8.64 -15.36 3.07
N ASN A 119 -8.48 -14.21 3.74
CA ASN A 119 -7.45 -13.99 4.74
C ASN A 119 -8.07 -13.28 5.96
N LYS A 120 -8.06 -13.94 7.13
CA LYS A 120 -8.69 -13.45 8.36
C LYS A 120 -8.13 -12.10 8.81
N ASN A 121 -6.84 -11.86 8.62
CA ASN A 121 -6.16 -10.63 9.05
C ASN A 121 -6.57 -9.40 8.22
N MET A 122 -7.15 -9.63 7.04
CA MET A 122 -7.55 -8.57 6.10
C MET A 122 -9.07 -8.29 6.13
N ILE A 123 -9.81 -8.99 7.00
CA ILE A 123 -11.25 -8.77 7.20
C ILE A 123 -11.42 -7.55 8.10
N ARG A 124 -12.16 -6.54 7.63
CA ARG A 124 -12.56 -5.37 8.43
C ARG A 124 -13.98 -5.49 8.95
N ASP A 125 -14.90 -5.93 8.09
CA ASP A 125 -16.29 -6.19 8.43
C ASP A 125 -16.72 -7.55 7.89
N PRO A 126 -16.97 -8.56 8.73
CA PRO A 126 -17.40 -9.90 8.31
C PRO A 126 -18.69 -9.95 7.49
N ASN A 127 -19.51 -8.88 7.51
CA ASN A 127 -20.81 -8.80 6.86
C ASN A 127 -20.81 -7.92 5.60
N CYS A 128 -19.64 -7.48 5.12
CA CYS A 128 -19.55 -6.66 3.92
C CYS A 128 -20.16 -7.37 2.68
N ARG A 129 -21.14 -6.73 2.04
CA ARG A 129 -21.85 -7.24 0.85
C ARG A 129 -21.46 -6.52 -0.45
N ASN A 130 -20.32 -5.83 -0.48
CA ASN A 130 -19.92 -5.05 -1.64
C ASN A 130 -19.74 -5.91 -2.91
N LYS A 131 -19.97 -5.31 -4.08
CA LYS A 131 -19.99 -5.96 -5.39
C LYS A 131 -18.61 -6.54 -5.74
N SER A 132 -18.60 -7.73 -6.34
CA SER A 132 -17.41 -8.30 -6.97
C SER A 132 -17.40 -7.89 -8.43
N TRP A 133 -16.31 -7.28 -8.86
CA TRP A 133 -16.17 -6.78 -10.22
C TRP A 133 -15.36 -7.75 -11.07
N ASN A 134 -15.78 -7.99 -12.31
CA ASN A 134 -14.95 -8.74 -13.25
C ASN A 134 -13.72 -7.90 -13.59
N VAL A 135 -12.53 -8.53 -13.59
CA VAL A 135 -11.27 -7.82 -13.80
C VAL A 135 -11.26 -7.06 -15.12
N LYS A 136 -11.67 -7.70 -16.22
CA LYS A 136 -11.68 -7.05 -17.55
C LYS A 136 -12.60 -5.84 -17.61
N LYS A 137 -13.74 -5.90 -16.92
CA LYS A 137 -14.71 -4.80 -16.90
C LYS A 137 -14.19 -3.61 -16.09
N LEU A 138 -13.66 -3.86 -14.89
CA LEU A 138 -13.14 -2.79 -14.05
C LEU A 138 -11.90 -2.16 -14.68
N ASP A 139 -10.98 -2.98 -15.19
CA ASP A 139 -9.77 -2.50 -15.86
C ASP A 139 -10.13 -1.60 -17.07
N ALA A 140 -11.14 -1.99 -17.88
CA ALA A 140 -11.60 -1.17 -19.00
C ALA A 140 -12.16 0.19 -18.57
N VAL A 141 -13.01 0.23 -17.53
CA VAL A 141 -13.57 1.49 -17.01
C VAL A 141 -12.46 2.43 -16.55
N ILE A 142 -11.47 1.92 -15.78
CA ILE A 142 -10.36 2.75 -15.30
C ILE A 142 -9.48 3.23 -16.47
N LEU A 143 -9.23 2.38 -17.47
CA LEU A 143 -8.47 2.78 -18.66
C LEU A 143 -9.20 3.83 -19.50
N GLU A 144 -10.52 3.74 -19.61
CA GLU A 144 -11.34 4.76 -20.28
C GLU A 144 -11.27 6.10 -19.54
N GLU A 145 -11.32 6.11 -18.20
CA GLU A 145 -11.16 7.34 -17.41
C GLU A 145 -9.76 7.96 -17.58
N ILE A 146 -8.69 7.15 -17.57
CA ILE A 146 -7.34 7.63 -17.86
C ILE A 146 -7.25 8.17 -19.30
N SER A 147 -7.90 7.53 -20.27
CA SER A 147 -7.91 8.00 -21.66
C SER A 147 -8.66 9.32 -21.81
N LYS A 148 -9.77 9.53 -21.10
CA LYS A 148 -10.48 10.82 -21.08
C LYS A 148 -9.59 11.91 -20.52
N LEU A 149 -8.90 11.62 -19.42
CA LEU A 149 -7.97 12.55 -18.78
C LEU A 149 -6.79 12.90 -19.70
N ASN A 150 -6.26 11.92 -20.45
CA ASN A 150 -5.22 12.17 -21.45
C ASN A 150 -5.70 13.10 -22.58
N LEU A 151 -6.97 12.98 -22.99
CA LEU A 151 -7.55 13.81 -24.05
C LEU A 151 -7.92 15.22 -23.60
N SER A 152 -8.50 15.37 -22.40
CA SER A 152 -8.94 16.67 -21.89
C SER A 152 -7.80 17.49 -21.27
N ARG A 153 -6.83 16.81 -20.63
CA ARG A 153 -5.81 17.42 -19.74
C ARG A 153 -6.41 18.35 -18.68
N ASP A 154 -7.68 18.15 -18.35
CA ASP A 154 -8.41 18.97 -17.38
C ASP A 154 -8.30 18.35 -15.99
N PHE A 155 -7.17 18.64 -15.33
CA PHE A 155 -6.90 18.17 -13.97
C PHE A 155 -7.81 18.81 -12.92
N ALA A 156 -8.29 20.03 -13.16
CA ALA A 156 -9.11 20.80 -12.23
C ALA A 156 -10.50 20.17 -12.04
N SER A 157 -11.05 19.55 -13.08
CA SER A 157 -12.33 18.81 -12.98
C SER A 157 -12.31 17.61 -12.02
N TYR A 158 -11.12 17.13 -11.64
CA TYR A 158 -10.93 16.01 -10.72
C TYR A 158 -10.55 16.44 -9.30
N GLU A 159 -10.37 17.74 -9.04
CA GLU A 159 -10.25 18.31 -7.69
C GLU A 159 -11.62 18.27 -6.99
N ASN A 160 -12.03 17.07 -6.56
CA ASN A 160 -13.16 16.91 -5.65
C ASN A 160 -12.66 17.07 -4.21
N ALA A 161 -12.02 18.20 -3.90
CA ALA A 161 -11.77 18.55 -2.50
C ALA A 161 -13.15 18.76 -1.85
N PRO A 162 -13.50 18.04 -0.76
CA PRO A 162 -14.72 18.34 -0.04
C PRO A 162 -14.65 19.80 0.41
N ASP A 163 -15.73 20.55 0.18
CA ASP A 163 -15.84 21.92 0.66
C ASP A 163 -15.86 21.91 2.20
N ASN A 164 -14.67 21.97 2.78
CA ASN A 164 -14.47 21.98 4.21
C ASN A 164 -14.76 23.37 4.81
N SER A 165 -15.24 24.34 4.02
CA SER A 165 -15.50 25.72 4.47
C SER A 165 -16.46 25.77 5.66
N GLU A 166 -17.56 25.00 5.63
CA GLU A 166 -18.51 24.92 6.75
C GLU A 166 -17.88 24.30 8.01
N ARG A 167 -17.05 23.27 7.82
CA ARG A 167 -16.38 22.58 8.93
C ARG A 167 -15.29 23.46 9.56
N ILE A 168 -14.51 24.14 8.73
CA ILE A 168 -13.52 25.15 9.15
C ILE A 168 -14.22 26.28 9.90
N ALA A 169 -15.38 26.77 9.41
CA ALA A 169 -16.18 27.78 10.09
C ALA A 169 -16.71 27.32 11.45
N SER A 170 -17.13 26.05 11.57
CA SER A 170 -17.58 25.47 12.84
C SER A 170 -16.44 25.35 13.86
N ILE A 171 -15.25 24.93 13.44
CA ILE A 171 -14.07 24.74 14.29
C ILE A 171 -13.49 26.10 14.73
N THR A 172 -13.40 27.07 13.83
CA THR A 172 -13.02 28.46 14.20
C THR A 172 -14.01 29.07 15.19
N SER A 173 -15.31 28.84 15.02
CA SER A 173 -16.31 29.28 15.99
C SER A 173 -16.09 28.63 17.36
N ALA A 174 -15.84 27.32 17.40
CA ALA A 174 -15.57 26.57 18.62
C ALA A 174 -14.28 27.04 19.34
N LEU A 175 -13.22 27.36 18.58
CA LEU A 175 -12.00 27.96 19.11
C LEU A 175 -12.28 29.32 19.75
N SER A 176 -12.99 30.22 19.05
CA SER A 176 -13.35 31.54 19.59
C SER A 176 -14.21 31.45 20.86
N ALA A 177 -15.08 30.44 20.96
CA ALA A 177 -15.89 30.21 22.15
C ALA A 177 -15.05 29.68 23.32
N THR A 178 -14.01 28.90 23.04
CA THR A 178 -13.08 28.36 24.04
C THR A 178 -12.14 29.44 24.56
N ASP A 179 -11.64 30.31 23.69
CA ASP A 179 -10.87 31.51 24.07
C ASP A 179 -11.67 32.44 24.99
N LYS A 180 -12.94 32.72 24.65
CA LYS A 180 -13.83 33.50 25.51
C LYS A 180 -14.08 32.86 26.89
N LYS A 181 -14.04 31.53 27.00
CA LYS A 181 -14.15 30.84 28.31
C LYS A 181 -12.87 31.00 29.13
N LEU A 182 -11.70 30.97 28.49
CA LEU A 182 -10.41 31.23 29.12
C LEU A 182 -10.33 32.68 29.63
N GLU A 183 -10.69 33.66 28.81
CA GLU A 183 -10.75 35.08 29.21
C GLU A 183 -11.64 35.29 30.44
N LYS A 184 -12.87 34.75 30.41
CA LYS A 184 -13.78 34.82 31.57
C LYS A 184 -13.25 34.18 32.83
N LEU A 185 -12.48 33.07 32.72
CA LEU A 185 -11.87 32.42 33.88
C LEU A 185 -10.75 33.29 34.48
N ILE A 186 -10.01 34.01 33.65
CA ILE A 186 -8.99 34.95 34.09
C ILE A 186 -9.64 36.15 34.79
N ASP A 187 -10.72 36.71 34.22
CA ASP A 187 -11.48 37.81 34.84
C ASP A 187 -12.08 37.42 36.20
N LEU A 188 -12.63 36.20 36.32
CA LEU A 188 -13.20 35.68 37.58
C LEU A 188 -12.13 35.42 38.66
N TYR A 189 -10.89 35.17 38.26
CA TYR A 189 -9.77 35.07 39.18
C TYR A 189 -9.31 36.44 39.68
N THR A 190 -9.27 37.46 38.80
CA THR A 190 -8.95 38.84 39.20
C THR A 190 -9.96 39.47 40.17
N SER A 191 -11.13 38.85 40.35
CA SER A 191 -12.15 39.24 41.33
C SER A 191 -12.09 38.44 42.65
N ASP A 192 -10.98 37.72 42.90
CA ASP A 192 -10.67 36.94 44.12
C ASP A 192 -11.68 35.82 44.48
N THR A 193 -12.47 35.37 43.50
CA THR A 193 -13.62 34.49 43.74
C THR A 193 -13.30 32.98 43.70
N ILE A 194 -12.10 32.55 43.25
CA ILE A 194 -11.82 31.14 42.92
C ILE A 194 -10.44 30.67 43.44
N PRO A 195 -10.35 29.50 44.11
CA PRO A 195 -9.07 28.88 44.47
C PRO A 195 -8.20 28.53 43.25
N VAL A 196 -6.91 28.86 43.33
CA VAL A 196 -5.90 28.67 42.25
C VAL A 196 -5.87 27.24 41.70
N GLN A 197 -6.12 26.23 42.55
CA GLN A 197 -6.09 24.82 42.16
C GLN A 197 -7.21 24.46 41.17
N ILE A 198 -8.43 24.95 41.41
CA ILE A 198 -9.59 24.71 40.54
C ILE A 198 -9.41 25.45 39.21
N LEU A 199 -8.79 26.63 39.24
CA LEU A 199 -8.46 27.39 38.04
C LEU A 199 -7.48 26.62 37.15
N ASN A 200 -6.39 26.11 37.70
CA ASN A 200 -5.36 25.39 36.95
C ASN A 200 -5.91 24.14 36.25
N GLU A 201 -6.74 23.34 36.93
CA GLU A 201 -7.38 22.16 36.31
C GLU A 201 -8.28 22.53 35.13
N ARG A 202 -9.03 23.63 35.26
CA ARG A 202 -9.99 24.06 34.25
C ARG A 202 -9.32 24.72 33.04
N VAL A 203 -8.24 25.48 33.29
CA VAL A 203 -7.37 26.04 32.25
C VAL A 203 -6.68 24.93 31.48
N ALA A 204 -6.12 23.92 32.17
CA ALA A 204 -5.49 22.78 31.52
C ALA A 204 -6.45 22.02 30.59
N LYS A 205 -7.70 21.81 31.03
CA LYS A 205 -8.71 21.14 30.21
C LYS A 205 -9.09 21.95 28.97
N LEU A 206 -9.29 23.26 29.11
CA LEU A 206 -9.64 24.14 27.97
C LEU A 206 -8.46 24.30 26.99
N ASN A 207 -7.23 24.34 27.48
CA ASN A 207 -6.04 24.36 26.62
C ASN A 207 -5.88 23.04 25.85
N ALA A 208 -6.15 21.89 26.48
CA ALA A 208 -6.14 20.61 25.76
C ALA A 208 -7.24 20.55 24.69
N GLU A 209 -8.45 21.04 24.98
CA GLU A 209 -9.53 21.17 23.98
C GLU A 209 -9.11 22.12 22.84
N LYS A 210 -8.47 23.24 23.16
CA LYS A 210 -7.94 24.19 22.17
C LYS A 210 -6.87 23.56 21.28
N GLU A 211 -5.87 22.88 21.84
CA GLU A 211 -4.82 22.18 21.09
C GLU A 211 -5.43 21.13 20.13
N THR A 212 -6.44 20.39 20.57
CA THR A 212 -7.10 19.41 19.69
C THR A 212 -7.81 20.09 18.51
N LEU A 213 -8.55 21.18 18.75
CA LEU A 213 -9.25 21.93 17.72
C LEU A 213 -8.29 22.67 16.78
N GLU A 214 -7.19 23.20 17.28
CA GLU A 214 -6.12 23.83 16.48
C GLU A 214 -5.45 22.80 15.58
N SER A 215 -5.17 21.59 16.08
CA SER A 215 -4.60 20.51 15.27
C SER A 215 -5.57 20.04 14.17
N GLU A 216 -6.87 19.93 14.46
CA GLU A 216 -7.88 19.58 13.46
C GLU A 216 -8.00 20.69 12.40
N LEU A 217 -7.96 21.96 12.81
CA LEU A 217 -7.99 23.10 11.90
C LEU A 217 -6.76 23.17 11.00
N ASP A 218 -5.56 22.92 11.54
CA ASP A 218 -4.31 22.89 10.80
C ASP A 218 -4.35 21.81 9.71
N THR A 219 -4.84 20.61 10.05
CA THR A 219 -5.01 19.51 9.08
C THR A 219 -6.04 19.81 7.98
N LEU A 220 -7.05 20.63 8.27
CA LEU A 220 -8.10 20.99 7.31
C LEU A 220 -7.72 22.18 6.43
N GLN A 221 -6.91 23.12 6.93
CA GLN A 221 -6.47 24.30 6.18
C GLN A 221 -5.21 24.03 5.34
N ASN A 222 -4.28 23.25 5.87
CA ASN A 222 -3.08 22.85 5.14
C ASN A 222 -3.38 21.57 4.37
N ALA A 223 -4.04 21.75 3.22
CA ALA A 223 -4.27 20.68 2.27
C ALA A 223 -2.91 20.01 1.95
N PRO A 224 -2.76 18.68 2.09
CA PRO A 224 -1.50 18.03 1.82
C PRO A 224 -1.05 18.35 0.39
N VAL A 225 0.22 18.76 0.23
CA VAL A 225 0.79 19.01 -1.10
C VAL A 225 0.55 17.76 -1.94
N PRO A 226 -0.04 17.87 -3.16
CA PRO A 226 -0.31 16.68 -3.95
C PRO A 226 1.00 15.94 -4.23
N ASP A 227 0.97 14.61 -4.09
CA ASP A 227 2.13 13.73 -4.28
C ASP A 227 2.78 13.88 -5.66
N LEU A 228 2.02 14.40 -6.64
CA LEU A 228 2.46 14.65 -7.99
C LEU A 228 2.03 16.05 -8.46
N SER A 229 2.97 16.83 -9.01
CA SER A 229 2.60 18.06 -9.71
C SER A 229 1.87 17.75 -11.02
N THR A 230 0.94 18.62 -11.41
CA THR A 230 0.18 18.52 -12.67
C THR A 230 1.09 18.46 -13.91
N GLU A 231 2.25 19.13 -13.85
CA GLU A 231 3.28 19.08 -14.90
C GLU A 231 3.87 17.67 -15.09
N LYS A 232 4.23 16.99 -14.00
CA LYS A 232 4.74 15.61 -14.06
C LYS A 232 3.66 14.61 -14.45
N ALA A 233 2.40 14.88 -14.08
CA ALA A 233 1.28 14.07 -14.53
C ALA A 233 1.13 14.13 -16.07
N ASN A 234 1.27 15.32 -16.67
CA ASN A 234 1.27 15.48 -18.14
C ASN A 234 2.40 14.70 -18.82
N GLU A 235 3.63 14.79 -18.30
CA GLU A 235 4.78 14.05 -18.86
C GLU A 235 4.54 12.53 -18.83
N ILE A 236 3.94 12.02 -17.76
CA ILE A 236 3.57 10.61 -17.65
C ILE A 236 2.49 10.28 -18.70
N LEU A 237 1.45 11.11 -18.84
CA LEU A 237 0.37 10.87 -19.80
C LEU A 237 0.82 10.84 -21.26
N ASP A 238 1.83 11.62 -21.63
CA ASP A 238 2.40 11.58 -22.99
C ASP A 238 2.97 10.19 -23.36
N GLY A 239 3.40 9.41 -22.35
CA GLY A 239 3.84 8.02 -22.51
C GLY A 239 2.71 6.97 -22.53
N PHE A 240 1.46 7.36 -22.27
CA PHE A 240 0.34 6.42 -22.09
C PHE A 240 0.10 5.53 -23.31
N GLN A 241 0.08 6.12 -24.51
CA GLN A 241 -0.23 5.38 -25.73
C GLN A 241 0.84 4.32 -26.03
N ALA A 242 2.12 4.66 -25.84
CA ALA A 242 3.22 3.72 -26.02
C ALA A 242 3.16 2.55 -25.02
N VAL A 243 2.74 2.81 -23.78
CA VAL A 243 2.56 1.77 -22.76
C VAL A 243 1.36 0.88 -23.07
N LEU A 244 0.24 1.45 -23.53
CA LEU A 244 -0.92 0.68 -23.98
C LEU A 244 -0.56 -0.27 -25.13
N ASP A 245 0.17 0.23 -26.13
CA ASP A 245 0.53 -0.54 -27.32
C ASP A 245 1.54 -1.67 -27.00
N SER A 246 2.34 -1.51 -25.95
CA SER A 246 3.30 -2.53 -25.49
C SER A 246 2.64 -3.80 -24.96
N ASN A 247 1.37 -3.71 -24.52
CA ASN A 247 0.59 -4.79 -23.89
C ASN A 247 1.32 -5.50 -22.71
N ASP A 248 2.29 -4.83 -22.08
CA ASP A 248 2.97 -5.32 -20.88
C ASP A 248 2.18 -4.92 -19.63
N HIS A 249 1.63 -5.93 -18.93
CA HIS A 249 0.83 -5.74 -17.74
C HIS A 249 1.58 -5.13 -16.55
N ASP A 250 2.89 -5.34 -16.45
CA ASP A 250 3.69 -4.78 -15.35
C ASP A 250 4.01 -3.31 -15.61
N LEU A 251 4.32 -2.93 -16.85
CA LEU A 251 4.46 -1.53 -17.25
C LEU A 251 3.16 -0.76 -17.07
N LEU A 252 2.04 -1.33 -17.53
CA LEU A 252 0.72 -0.72 -17.40
C LEU A 252 0.31 -0.57 -15.92
N ARG A 253 0.62 -1.55 -15.06
CA ARG A 253 0.40 -1.40 -13.61
C ARG A 253 1.22 -0.24 -13.03
N ASN A 254 2.51 -0.17 -13.35
CA ASN A 254 3.38 0.86 -12.81
C ASN A 254 2.92 2.25 -13.24
N PHE A 255 2.50 2.38 -14.50
CA PHE A 255 1.89 3.59 -15.04
C PHE A 255 0.63 4.00 -14.29
N ILE A 256 -0.30 3.06 -14.05
CA ILE A 256 -1.52 3.38 -13.31
C ILE A 256 -1.20 3.79 -11.87
N ARG A 257 -0.22 3.14 -11.23
CA ARG A 257 0.21 3.49 -9.86
C ARG A 257 0.94 4.83 -9.76
N SER A 258 1.49 5.37 -10.85
CA SER A 258 2.08 6.70 -10.84
C SER A 258 1.02 7.80 -10.91
N LEU A 259 -0.15 7.54 -11.50
CA LEU A 259 -1.24 8.52 -11.62
C LEU A 259 -2.31 8.39 -10.53
N ILE A 260 -2.66 7.15 -10.17
CA ILE A 260 -3.73 6.83 -9.23
C ILE A 260 -3.13 6.42 -7.88
N ASP A 261 -3.62 7.03 -6.80
CA ASP A 261 -3.28 6.61 -5.44
C ASP A 261 -4.17 5.46 -4.97
N SER A 262 -5.49 5.68 -5.02
CA SER A 262 -6.47 4.70 -4.56
C SER A 262 -7.77 4.75 -5.35
N ILE A 263 -8.47 3.62 -5.41
CA ILE A 263 -9.78 3.48 -6.07
C ILE A 263 -10.76 2.95 -5.03
N ILE A 264 -11.81 3.70 -4.72
CA ILE A 264 -12.84 3.33 -3.77
C ILE A 264 -14.08 2.84 -4.53
N ILE A 265 -14.55 1.64 -4.19
CA ILE A 265 -15.75 1.04 -4.82
C ILE A 265 -16.91 1.02 -3.81
N ARG A 266 -18.06 1.57 -4.19
CA ARG A 266 -19.33 1.56 -3.43
C ARG A 266 -20.44 0.94 -4.30
N GLY A 267 -20.43 -0.39 -4.42
CA GLY A 267 -21.43 -1.09 -5.25
C GLY A 267 -21.17 -0.88 -6.74
N GLU A 268 -21.96 -0.02 -7.38
CA GLU A 268 -21.78 0.38 -8.79
C GLU A 268 -20.92 1.63 -8.95
N ASP A 269 -20.85 2.46 -7.91
CA ASP A 269 -20.10 3.70 -7.93
C ASP A 269 -18.60 3.43 -7.74
N ILE A 270 -17.79 4.05 -8.60
CA ILE A 270 -16.33 3.95 -8.61
C ILE A 270 -15.78 5.36 -8.45
N GLU A 271 -15.06 5.58 -7.36
CA GLU A 271 -14.42 6.83 -7.01
C GLU A 271 -12.90 6.64 -7.17
N ILE A 272 -12.26 7.51 -7.95
CA ILE A 272 -10.83 7.42 -8.26
C ILE A 272 -10.13 8.59 -7.58
N HIS A 273 -9.19 8.28 -6.68
CA HIS A 273 -8.31 9.27 -6.07
C HIS A 273 -6.99 9.33 -6.83
N TRP A 274 -6.75 10.47 -7.46
CA TRP A 274 -5.54 10.74 -8.21
C TRP A 274 -4.44 11.31 -7.33
N LYS A 275 -3.18 11.11 -7.72
CA LYS A 275 -2.00 11.62 -6.98
C LYS A 275 -1.73 13.10 -7.16
N PHE A 276 -2.31 13.70 -8.20
CA PHE A 276 -2.16 15.12 -8.52
C PHE A 276 -3.29 15.98 -7.96
N THR A 277 -4.28 15.37 -7.28
CA THR A 277 -5.39 16.05 -6.62
C THR A 277 -5.22 15.93 -5.11
N VAL A 278 -5.57 16.99 -4.39
CA VAL A 278 -5.57 16.98 -2.92
C VAL A 278 -6.96 16.55 -2.43
N PHE A 279 -6.99 15.57 -1.54
CA PHE A 279 -8.20 15.06 -0.87
C PHE A 279 -8.07 15.17 0.64
#